data_AF-A0A6I1NQD1-F1
#
_entry.id   AF-A0A6I1NQD1-F1
#
_cell.length_a   1.000
_cell.length_b   1.000
_cell.length_c   1.000
_cell.angle_alpha   90.00
_cell.angle_beta   90.00
_cell.angle_gamma   90.00
#
_symmetry.space_group_name_H-M   'P 1'
#
loop_
_entity.id
_entity.type
_entity.pdbx_description
1 polymer ?
#
loop_
_entity_poly.entity_id
_entity_poly.type
_entity_poly.pdbx_seq_one_letter_code
_entity_poly.pdbx_strand_id
1 'polypeptide(L)'
;MDINLLTESMLGHWEAGPGVWQCEYQFGRLLIYVEHRKGELPDERLLDAQRVVQAVWDDLPEALAFAVQHCKPRMPELWRLYDRDTQLCSPLSVFSIHFCLDDPHPSYVVSMNPDFDWDRLVIGEDDRGEACAISLAQYEPADSFWLNIQRLGFRSFRCDD
;
A
#
# COMPACT_ATOMS: atom_id res chain seq x y z
N MET A 1 13.59 3.76 9.42
CA MET A 1 12.90 4.78 10.23
C MET A 1 12.33 4.05 11.41
N ASP A 2 12.49 4.59 12.62
CA ASP A 2 11.94 3.98 13.84
C ASP A 2 10.47 4.41 13.97
N ILE A 3 9.57 3.44 14.18
CA ILE A 3 8.12 3.66 14.23
C ILE A 3 7.65 3.49 15.66
N ASN A 4 7.21 4.59 16.28
CA ASN A 4 6.76 4.61 17.65
C ASN A 4 5.41 5.33 17.79
N LEU A 5 4.33 4.55 17.80
CA LEU A 5 2.94 4.99 17.95
C LEU A 5 2.64 5.54 19.35
N LEU A 6 3.46 5.22 20.36
CA LEU A 6 3.24 5.67 21.75
C LEU A 6 3.82 7.06 22.01
N THR A 7 4.79 7.48 21.21
CA THR A 7 5.44 8.79 21.34
C THR A 7 5.12 9.73 20.18
N GLU A 8 4.75 9.19 19.03
CA GLU A 8 4.32 10.00 17.89
C GLU A 8 3.03 10.74 18.21
N SER A 9 2.91 11.96 17.68
CA SER A 9 1.70 12.75 17.86
C SER A 9 0.58 12.16 17.01
N MET A 10 -0.52 11.78 17.67
CA MET A 10 -1.73 11.33 17.00
C MET A 10 -2.27 12.46 16.12
N LEU A 11 -2.42 12.19 14.83
CA LEU A 11 -2.91 13.14 13.83
C LEU A 11 -4.44 13.30 13.93
N GLY A 12 -5.15 12.22 14.23
CA GLY A 12 -6.58 12.27 14.46
C GLY A 12 -7.14 11.04 15.16
N HIS A 13 -8.38 11.21 15.64
CA HIS A 13 -9.15 10.21 16.37
C HIS A 13 -10.63 10.33 16.02
N TRP A 14 -11.20 9.34 15.35
CA TRP A 14 -12.59 9.40 14.87
C TRP A 14 -13.25 8.03 14.80
N GLU A 15 -14.58 8.03 14.65
CA GLU A 15 -15.38 6.81 14.48
C GLU A 15 -15.27 6.33 13.02
N ALA A 16 -14.63 5.16 12.81
CA ALA A 16 -14.44 4.54 11.49
C ALA A 16 -15.64 3.67 11.07
N GLY A 17 -16.41 3.21 12.04
CA GLY A 17 -17.63 2.44 11.84
C GLY A 17 -18.44 2.36 13.13
N PRO A 18 -19.65 1.77 13.10
CA PRO A 18 -20.49 1.67 14.28
C PRO A 18 -19.78 0.99 15.46
N GLY A 19 -19.45 1.77 16.50
CA GLY A 19 -18.75 1.24 17.68
C GLY A 19 -17.24 1.04 17.54
N VAL A 20 -16.65 1.42 16.40
CA VAL A 20 -15.20 1.30 16.13
C VAL A 20 -14.62 2.69 15.98
N TRP A 21 -13.61 2.99 16.79
CA TRP A 21 -12.84 4.22 16.74
C TRP A 21 -11.43 3.93 16.23
N GLN A 22 -10.85 4.90 15.54
CA GLN A 22 -9.57 4.76 14.88
C GLN A 22 -8.65 5.92 15.26
N CYS A 23 -7.44 5.57 15.66
CA CYS A 23 -6.33 6.50 15.82
C CYS A 23 -5.54 6.57 14.51
N GLU A 24 -5.20 7.77 14.06
CA GLU A 24 -4.36 8.02 12.89
C GLU A 24 -3.01 8.61 13.28
N TYR A 25 -1.96 8.10 12.64
CA TYR A 25 -0.60 8.59 12.74
C TYR A 25 -0.02 8.75 11.34
N GLN A 26 0.94 9.65 11.19
CA GLN A 26 1.67 9.85 9.94
C GLN A 26 3.17 9.66 10.15
N PHE A 27 3.78 8.81 9.33
CA PHE A 27 5.22 8.61 9.28
C PHE A 27 5.72 8.83 7.85
N GLY A 28 6.38 9.96 7.62
CA GLY A 28 6.73 10.39 6.27
C GLY A 28 5.48 10.62 5.42
N ARG A 29 5.27 9.80 4.38
CA ARG A 29 4.09 9.85 3.49
C ARG A 29 3.04 8.79 3.78
N LEU A 30 3.31 7.88 4.74
CA LEU A 30 2.42 6.76 5.05
C LEU A 30 1.62 7.05 6.31
N LEU A 31 0.35 6.66 6.26
CA LEU A 31 -0.55 6.71 7.41
C LEU A 31 -0.58 5.35 8.11
N ILE A 32 -0.69 5.37 9.44
CA ILE A 32 -0.90 4.17 10.25
C ILE A 32 -2.18 4.36 11.03
N TYR A 33 -3.07 3.38 10.91
CA TYR A 33 -4.38 3.37 11.55
C TYR A 33 -4.46 2.24 12.57
N VAL A 34 -4.91 2.56 13.78
CA VAL A 34 -5.13 1.58 14.84
C VAL A 34 -6.55 1.70 15.36
N GLU A 35 -7.32 0.62 15.21
CA GLU A 35 -8.70 0.57 15.68
C GLU A 35 -8.81 0.08 17.14
N HIS A 36 -9.77 0.66 17.85
CA HIS A 36 -10.20 0.26 19.18
C HIS A 36 -11.72 0.40 19.34
N ARG A 37 -12.31 -0.23 20.37
CA ARG A 37 -13.76 -0.11 20.59
C ARG A 37 -14.14 1.24 21.16
N LYS A 38 -15.34 1.67 20.83
CA LYS A 38 -15.99 2.84 21.43
C LYS A 38 -16.11 2.67 22.95
N GLY A 39 -15.68 3.69 23.68
CA GLY A 39 -15.73 3.70 25.16
C GLY A 39 -14.50 3.07 25.83
N GLU A 40 -13.61 2.43 25.08
CA GLU A 40 -12.29 2.00 25.54
C GLU A 40 -11.25 3.09 25.25
N LEU A 41 -10.23 3.17 26.11
CA LEU A 41 -9.03 3.96 25.82
C LEU A 41 -8.20 3.21 24.76
N PRO A 42 -7.55 3.93 23.82
CA PRO A 42 -6.79 3.29 22.74
C PRO A 42 -5.50 2.61 23.23
N ASP A 43 -5.03 2.93 24.44
CA ASP A 43 -3.71 2.55 24.98
C ASP A 43 -3.38 1.06 24.83
N GLU A 44 -4.31 0.15 25.15
CA GLU A 44 -4.07 -1.29 25.04
C GLU A 44 -3.85 -1.72 23.58
N ARG A 45 -4.68 -1.20 22.67
CA ARG A 45 -4.56 -1.47 21.23
C ARG A 45 -3.30 -0.85 20.64
N LEU A 46 -2.93 0.35 21.07
CA LEU A 46 -1.68 0.99 20.67
C LEU A 46 -0.46 0.21 21.16
N LEU A 47 -0.47 -0.31 22.39
CA LEU A 47 0.59 -1.16 22.91
C LEU A 47 0.74 -2.45 22.11
N ASP A 48 -0.38 -3.09 21.74
CA ASP A 48 -0.35 -4.30 20.91
C ASP A 48 0.17 -4.01 19.50
N ALA A 49 -0.30 -2.94 18.85
CA ALA A 49 0.19 -2.50 17.55
C ALA A 49 1.70 -2.16 17.62
N GLN A 50 2.13 -1.44 18.66
CA GLN A 50 3.53 -1.03 18.85
C GLN A 50 4.49 -2.22 18.89
N ARG A 51 4.08 -3.38 19.40
CA ARG A 51 4.94 -4.58 19.46
C ARG A 51 5.34 -5.11 18.09
N VAL A 52 4.55 -4.83 17.05
CA VAL A 52 4.73 -5.41 15.72
C VAL A 52 4.92 -4.34 14.63
N VAL A 53 4.56 -3.08 14.89
CA VAL A 53 4.52 -2.02 13.86
C VAL A 53 5.84 -1.84 13.13
N GLN A 54 6.99 -1.96 13.82
CA GLN A 54 8.29 -1.86 13.17
C GLN A 54 8.50 -3.00 12.15
N ALA A 55 8.16 -4.23 12.52
CA ALA A 55 8.28 -5.37 11.60
C ALA A 55 7.29 -5.28 10.42
N VAL A 56 6.10 -4.72 10.65
CA VAL A 56 5.12 -4.44 9.58
C VAL A 56 5.66 -3.36 8.65
N TRP A 57 6.28 -2.31 9.20
CA TRP A 57 6.92 -1.25 8.44
C TRP A 57 8.10 -1.76 7.61
N ASP A 58 8.94 -2.60 8.21
CA ASP A 58 10.13 -3.14 7.54
C ASP A 58 9.78 -4.07 6.37
N ASP A 59 8.59 -4.70 6.40
CA ASP A 59 8.05 -5.55 5.33
C ASP A 59 7.38 -4.76 4.17
N LEU A 60 7.36 -3.41 4.21
CA LEU A 60 6.75 -2.58 3.16
C LEU A 60 7.28 -2.88 1.73
N PRO A 61 8.60 -3.03 1.49
CA PRO A 61 9.11 -3.36 0.15
C PRO A 61 8.57 -4.70 -0.36
N GLU A 62 8.48 -5.71 0.52
CA GLU A 62 8.00 -7.04 0.17
C GLU A 62 6.47 -7.07 -0.01
N ALA A 63 5.72 -6.29 0.77
CA ALA A 63 4.29 -6.11 0.56
C ALA A 63 4.00 -5.46 -0.81
N LEU A 64 4.78 -4.44 -1.18
CA LEU A 64 4.68 -3.80 -2.50
C LEU A 64 5.07 -4.78 -3.62
N ALA A 65 6.14 -5.55 -3.45
CA ALA A 65 6.54 -6.57 -4.42
C ALA A 65 5.44 -7.63 -4.60
N PHE A 66 4.79 -8.06 -3.52
CA PHE A 66 3.64 -8.96 -3.58
C PHE A 66 2.47 -8.32 -4.34
N ALA A 67 2.14 -7.06 -4.06
CA ALA A 67 1.12 -6.30 -4.79
C ALA A 67 1.38 -6.27 -6.29
N VAL A 68 2.62 -5.97 -6.68
CA VAL A 68 3.08 -5.95 -8.08
C VAL A 68 2.84 -7.31 -8.73
N GLN A 69 3.29 -8.40 -8.11
CA GLN A 69 3.10 -9.76 -8.66
C GLN A 69 1.62 -10.12 -8.79
N HIS A 70 0.80 -9.74 -7.82
CA HIS A 70 -0.64 -9.96 -7.85
C HIS A 70 -1.33 -9.16 -8.97
N CYS A 71 -0.86 -7.94 -9.26
CA CYS A 71 -1.42 -7.07 -10.30
C CYS A 71 -0.89 -7.36 -11.71
N LYS A 72 0.25 -8.03 -11.85
CA LYS A 72 0.88 -8.34 -13.14
C LYS A 72 -0.09 -8.94 -14.16
N PRO A 73 -0.92 -9.95 -13.82
CA PRO A 73 -1.89 -10.52 -14.75
C PRO A 73 -3.00 -9.58 -15.21
N ARG A 74 -3.31 -8.51 -14.44
CA ARG A 74 -4.39 -7.56 -14.74
C ARG A 74 -3.96 -6.44 -15.69
N MET A 75 -2.66 -6.14 -15.73
CA MET A 75 -2.09 -5.07 -16.57
C MET A 75 -0.75 -5.49 -17.22
N PRO A 76 -0.70 -6.63 -17.93
CA PRO A 76 0.56 -7.27 -18.30
C PRO A 76 1.45 -6.39 -19.19
N GLU A 77 0.87 -5.57 -20.06
CA GLU A 77 1.60 -4.66 -20.95
C GLU A 77 2.31 -3.55 -20.17
N LEU A 78 1.62 -2.92 -19.20
CA LEU A 78 2.21 -1.89 -18.33
C LEU A 78 3.41 -2.47 -17.58
N TRP A 79 3.25 -3.64 -16.97
CA TRP A 79 4.32 -4.27 -16.21
C TRP A 79 5.49 -4.72 -17.09
N ARG A 80 5.23 -5.17 -18.33
CA ARG A 80 6.28 -5.47 -19.31
C ARG A 80 7.11 -4.23 -19.64
N LEU A 81 6.47 -3.08 -19.81
CA LEU A 81 7.17 -1.81 -20.08
C LEU A 81 7.96 -1.33 -18.86
N TYR A 82 7.36 -1.44 -17.67
CA TYR A 82 8.01 -1.15 -16.40
C TYR A 82 9.28 -1.97 -16.17
N ASP A 83 9.19 -3.30 -16.36
CA ASP A 83 10.33 -4.21 -16.16
C ASP A 83 11.50 -3.94 -17.14
N ARG A 84 11.25 -3.25 -18.26
CA ARG A 84 12.26 -2.90 -19.28
C ARG A 84 12.93 -1.53 -19.04
N ASP A 85 12.23 -0.58 -18.43
CA ASP A 85 12.76 0.78 -18.18
C ASP A 85 13.05 0.98 -16.70
N THR A 86 14.33 0.85 -16.33
CA THR A 86 14.82 1.01 -14.95
C THR A 86 14.69 2.44 -14.40
N GLN A 87 14.30 3.41 -15.23
CA GLN A 87 14.09 4.80 -14.82
C GLN A 87 12.65 5.09 -14.41
N LEU A 88 11.73 4.13 -14.56
CA LEU A 88 10.36 4.29 -14.09
C LEU A 88 10.29 4.07 -12.58
N CYS A 89 9.60 4.98 -11.89
CA CYS A 89 9.14 4.74 -10.52
C CYS A 89 8.12 3.58 -10.54
N SER A 90 7.95 2.90 -9.40
CA SER A 90 6.91 1.87 -9.28
C SER A 90 5.53 2.48 -9.60
N PRO A 91 4.69 1.83 -10.44
CA PRO A 91 3.32 2.24 -10.70
C PRO A 91 2.41 2.13 -9.46
N LEU A 92 2.82 1.34 -8.47
CA LEU A 92 2.10 1.13 -7.22
C LEU A 92 2.85 1.74 -6.03
N SER A 93 2.11 2.22 -5.05
CA SER A 93 2.62 2.64 -3.74
C SER A 93 1.73 2.13 -2.62
N VAL A 94 2.33 1.85 -1.47
CA VAL A 94 1.58 1.71 -0.21
C VAL A 94 1.14 3.11 0.23
N PHE A 95 -0.08 3.23 0.76
CA PHE A 95 -0.63 4.49 1.27
C PHE A 95 -0.82 4.44 2.79
N SER A 96 -1.20 3.28 3.32
CA SER A 96 -1.41 3.13 4.75
C SER A 96 -1.24 1.71 5.26
N ILE A 97 -1.01 1.61 6.56
CA ILE A 97 -0.98 0.36 7.34
C ILE A 97 -2.17 0.39 8.29
N HIS A 98 -2.92 -0.70 8.37
CA HIS A 98 -4.13 -0.82 9.18
C HIS A 98 -3.97 -1.92 10.23
N PHE A 99 -4.31 -1.60 11.47
CA PHE A 99 -4.45 -2.53 12.59
C PHE A 99 -5.93 -2.56 13.00
N CYS A 100 -6.72 -3.35 12.27
CA CYS A 100 -8.16 -3.45 12.49
C CYS A 100 -8.49 -4.15 13.83
N LEU A 101 -9.65 -3.86 14.38
CA LEU A 101 -10.07 -4.35 15.70
C LEU A 101 -10.25 -5.87 15.71
N ASP A 102 -10.94 -6.40 14.71
CA ASP A 102 -11.35 -7.81 14.63
C ASP A 102 -10.44 -8.65 13.72
N ASP A 103 -9.38 -8.05 13.17
CA ASP A 103 -8.38 -8.74 12.36
C ASP A 103 -7.08 -8.93 13.16
N PRO A 104 -6.62 -10.17 13.39
CA PRO A 104 -5.33 -10.41 14.03
C PRO A 104 -4.13 -10.01 13.16
N HIS A 105 -4.34 -9.78 11.86
CA HIS A 105 -3.30 -9.48 10.89
C HIS A 105 -3.36 -8.01 10.47
N PRO A 106 -2.25 -7.25 10.60
CA PRO A 106 -2.19 -5.92 10.02
C PRO A 106 -2.24 -6.01 8.50
N SER A 107 -2.73 -4.96 7.86
CA SER A 107 -2.81 -4.91 6.40
C SER A 107 -2.21 -3.64 5.82
N TYR A 108 -1.86 -3.72 4.53
CA TYR A 108 -1.36 -2.61 3.72
C TYR A 108 -2.43 -2.23 2.71
N VAL A 109 -2.71 -0.95 2.60
CA VAL A 109 -3.53 -0.41 1.51
C VAL A 109 -2.61 0.11 0.43
N VAL A 110 -2.72 -0.48 -0.76
CA VAL A 110 -1.91 -0.18 -1.94
C VAL A 110 -2.80 0.38 -3.05
N SER A 111 -2.29 1.37 -3.77
CA SER A 111 -2.96 1.97 -4.92
C SER A 111 -1.92 2.48 -5.92
N MET A 112 -2.39 3.12 -6.99
CA MET A 112 -1.54 3.75 -7.99
C MET A 112 -0.68 4.82 -7.33
N ASN A 113 0.60 4.82 -7.65
CA ASN A 113 1.55 5.81 -7.19
C ASN A 113 1.22 7.18 -7.84
N PRO A 114 0.89 8.22 -7.06
CA PRO A 114 0.53 9.53 -7.61
C PRO A 114 1.73 10.24 -8.28
N ASP A 115 2.95 9.79 -8.01
CA ASP A 115 4.16 10.33 -8.62
C ASP A 115 4.55 9.55 -9.90
N PHE A 116 3.75 8.57 -10.32
CA PHE A 116 3.98 7.85 -11.58
C PHE A 116 3.59 8.71 -12.77
N ASP A 117 4.53 8.93 -13.68
CA ASP A 117 4.34 9.78 -14.86
C ASP A 117 3.62 9.01 -15.98
N TRP A 118 2.29 9.09 -16.00
CA TRP A 118 1.46 8.49 -17.05
C TRP A 118 1.64 9.15 -18.41
N ASP A 119 2.03 10.41 -18.47
CA ASP A 119 2.23 11.12 -19.74
C ASP A 119 3.55 10.75 -20.43
N ARG A 120 4.40 9.95 -19.76
CA ARG A 120 5.68 9.50 -20.30
C ARG A 120 5.51 8.60 -21.51
N LEU A 121 6.36 8.85 -22.52
CA LEU A 121 6.59 7.96 -23.64
C LEU A 121 7.75 7.01 -23.33
N VAL A 122 7.52 5.71 -23.50
CA VAL A 122 8.53 4.67 -23.34
C VAL A 122 8.78 3.96 -24.66
N ILE A 123 10.00 3.45 -24.86
CA ILE A 123 10.30 2.64 -26.04
C ILE A 123 9.83 1.21 -25.80
N GLY A 124 8.84 0.78 -26.57
CA GLY A 124 8.36 -0.60 -26.60
C GLY A 124 8.51 -1.22 -27.98
N GLU A 125 7.89 -2.38 -28.16
CA GLU A 125 7.78 -3.08 -29.44
C GLU A 125 6.30 -3.11 -29.84
N ASP A 126 6.03 -2.83 -31.11
CA ASP A 126 4.70 -2.99 -31.71
C ASP A 126 4.41 -4.46 -32.07
N ASP A 127 3.24 -4.72 -32.69
CA ASP A 127 2.82 -6.05 -33.12
C ASP A 127 3.75 -6.71 -34.16
N ARG A 128 4.65 -5.93 -34.78
CA ARG A 128 5.64 -6.39 -35.75
C ARG A 128 7.02 -6.57 -35.13
N GLY A 129 7.17 -6.28 -33.84
CA GLY A 129 8.45 -6.30 -33.13
C GLY A 129 9.34 -5.10 -33.43
N GLU A 130 8.80 -4.05 -34.05
CA GLU A 130 9.55 -2.81 -34.33
C GLU A 130 9.50 -1.88 -33.13
N ALA A 131 10.63 -1.22 -32.85
CA ALA A 131 10.73 -0.28 -31.74
C ALA A 131 9.83 0.94 -32.00
N CYS A 132 8.91 1.23 -31.07
CA CYS A 132 7.99 2.36 -31.17
C CYS A 132 7.86 3.10 -29.84
N ALA A 133 7.48 4.37 -29.91
CA ALA A 133 7.14 5.14 -28.71
C ALA A 133 5.72 4.77 -28.27
N ILE A 134 5.59 4.30 -27.04
CA ILE A 134 4.34 3.89 -26.41
C ILE A 134 4.01 4.88 -25.30
N SER A 135 2.82 5.48 -25.34
CA SER A 135 2.34 6.32 -24.24
C SER A 135 1.88 5.47 -23.07
N LEU A 136 2.30 5.81 -21.86
CA LEU A 136 1.83 5.12 -20.65
C LEU A 136 0.39 5.50 -20.29
N ALA A 137 -0.11 6.66 -20.73
CA ALA A 137 -1.44 7.16 -20.42
C ALA A 137 -2.56 6.22 -20.89
N GLN A 138 -2.32 5.41 -21.92
CA GLN A 138 -3.29 4.40 -22.37
C GLN A 138 -3.48 3.24 -21.37
N TYR A 139 -2.58 3.09 -20.40
CA TYR A 139 -2.64 2.09 -19.34
C TYR A 139 -3.06 2.67 -17.98
N GLU A 140 -3.34 3.98 -17.91
CA GLU A 140 -3.83 4.59 -16.69
C GLU A 140 -5.21 4.00 -16.34
N PRO A 141 -5.43 3.48 -15.12
CA PRO A 141 -6.72 2.96 -14.72
C PRO A 141 -7.81 4.06 -14.76
N ALA A 142 -8.96 3.76 -15.37
CA ALA A 142 -10.10 4.67 -15.39
C ALA A 142 -10.84 4.76 -14.03
N ASP A 143 -10.76 3.69 -13.24
CA ASP A 143 -11.40 3.58 -11.93
C ASP A 143 -10.38 3.68 -10.79
N SER A 144 -10.87 4.02 -9.60
CA SER A 144 -10.07 4.03 -8.39
C SER A 144 -9.56 2.60 -8.08
N PHE A 145 -8.27 2.35 -8.31
CA PHE A 145 -7.64 1.08 -8.02
C PHE A 145 -7.18 1.02 -6.56
N TRP A 146 -7.69 0.07 -5.77
CA TRP A 146 -7.27 -0.14 -4.39
C TRP A 146 -7.09 -1.63 -4.12
N LEU A 147 -6.01 -1.97 -3.42
CA LEU A 147 -5.68 -3.32 -3.01
C LEU A 147 -5.44 -3.35 -1.51
N ASN A 148 -6.05 -4.32 -0.82
CA ASN A 148 -5.81 -4.57 0.59
C ASN A 148 -5.00 -5.85 0.75
N ILE A 149 -3.81 -5.74 1.34
CA ILE A 149 -2.86 -6.84 1.49
C ILE A 149 -2.70 -7.13 2.98
N GLN A 150 -3.20 -8.27 3.44
CA GLN A 150 -2.99 -8.73 4.80
C GLN A 150 -1.61 -9.34 4.99
N ARG A 151 -0.99 -9.04 6.13
CA ARG A 151 0.29 -9.60 6.56
C ARG A 151 0.07 -10.77 7.52
N LEU A 152 0.23 -11.98 7.01
CA LEU A 152 0.08 -13.22 7.78
C LEU A 152 1.30 -13.54 8.66
N GLY A 153 2.45 -12.93 8.36
CA GLY A 153 3.72 -13.11 9.07
C GLY A 153 4.86 -12.40 8.36
N PHE A 154 6.10 -12.67 8.79
CA PHE A 154 7.29 -12.09 8.15
C PHE A 154 7.30 -12.43 6.65
N ARG A 155 7.23 -11.39 5.80
CA ARG A 155 7.21 -11.49 4.34
C ARG A 155 6.16 -12.46 3.77
N SER A 156 5.07 -12.68 4.50
CA SER A 156 3.99 -13.59 4.11
C SER A 156 2.69 -12.82 4.01
N PHE A 157 2.09 -12.81 2.82
CA PHE A 157 0.98 -11.93 2.49
C PHE A 157 -0.20 -12.67 1.85
N ARG A 158 -1.39 -12.10 2.02
CA ARG A 158 -2.61 -12.48 1.30
C ARG A 158 -3.28 -11.23 0.76
N CYS A 159 -3.87 -11.34 -0.42
CA CYS A 159 -4.82 -10.37 -0.93
C CYS A 159 -6.17 -11.05 -1.03
N ASP A 160 -7.22 -10.37 -0.60
CA ASP A 160 -8.59 -10.79 -0.88
C ASP A 160 -8.98 -10.16 -2.22
N ASP A 161 -9.44 -10.99 -3.17
CA ASP A 161 -9.88 -10.59 -4.53
C ASP A 161 -11.28 -9.95 -4.52
#